data_AF-A0A3Q0DS49-F1
#
_entry.id   AF-A0A3Q0DS49-F1
#
_cell.length_a   1.000
_cell.length_b   1.000
_cell.length_c   1.000
_cell.angle_alpha   90.00
_cell.angle_beta   90.00
_cell.angle_gamma   90.00
#
_symmetry.space_group_name_H-M   'P 1'
#
loop_
_entity.id
_entity.type
_entity.pdbx_description
1 polymer ?
#
loop_
_entity_poly.entity_id
_entity_poly.type
_entity_poly.pdbx_seq_one_letter_code
_entity_poly.pdbx_strand_id
1 'polypeptide(L)' 'MIKNADLSEDTQQDWVECATQALEKYNLEKDIMAPIKGFVKYNPSWHCIVGRNFSSYVTHETKHFIYF' A
#
# COMPACT_ATOMS: atom_id res chain seq x y z
N MET A 1 7.70 5.27 7.44
CA MET A 1 8.10 4.32 8.50
C MET A 1 7.03 3.24 8.52
N ILE A 2 7.40 1.97 8.39
CA ILE A 2 6.42 0.88 8.40
C ILE A 2 5.91 0.68 9.83
N LYS A 3 4.59 0.68 10.01
CA LYS A 3 3.92 0.50 11.31
C LYS A 3 3.58 -0.96 11.58
N ASN A 4 3.15 -1.68 10.55
CA ASN A 4 2.88 -3.12 10.62
C ASN A 4 2.99 -3.72 9.21
N ALA A 5 3.58 -4.89 9.09
CA ALA A 5 3.68 -5.60 7.81
C ALA A 5 3.69 -7.11 8.04
N ASP A 6 2.98 -7.81 7.18
CA ASP A 6 3.00 -9.26 7.02
C ASP A 6 3.31 -9.53 5.54
N LEU A 7 4.57 -9.28 5.15
CA LEU A 7 5.18 -9.41 3.82
C LEU A 7 6.70 -9.63 3.96
N SER A 8 7.40 -10.13 2.93
CA SER A 8 8.88 -10.16 2.96
C SER A 8 9.48 -8.75 2.92
N GLU A 9 10.66 -8.56 3.53
CA GLU A 9 11.33 -7.25 3.59
C GLU A 9 11.58 -6.65 2.20
N ASP A 10 12.03 -7.47 1.24
CA ASP A 10 12.22 -7.04 -0.16
C ASP A 10 10.92 -6.47 -0.75
N THR A 11 9.81 -7.19 -0.56
CA THR A 11 8.50 -6.75 -1.05
C THR A 11 8.08 -5.46 -0.34
N GLN A 12 8.26 -5.38 0.99
CA GLN A 12 7.93 -4.18 1.76
C GLN A 12 8.65 -2.93 1.23
N GLN A 13 9.94 -3.06 0.88
CA GLN A 13 10.72 -1.97 0.32
C GLN A 13 10.14 -1.50 -1.02
N ASP A 14 9.79 -2.42 -1.91
CA ASP A 14 9.16 -2.08 -3.20
C ASP A 14 7.83 -1.31 -3.01
N TRP A 15 7.01 -1.73 -2.04
CA TRP A 15 5.74 -1.05 -1.71
C TRP A 15 5.97 0.38 -1.20
N VAL A 16 6.93 0.56 -0.29
CA VAL A 16 7.25 1.86 0.29
C VAL A 16 7.82 2.79 -0.79
N GLU A 17 8.70 2.30 -1.65
CA GLU A 17 9.26 3.08 -2.76
C GLU A 17 8.18 3.50 -3.76
N CYS A 18 7.33 2.57 -4.18
CA CYS A 18 6.22 2.84 -5.08
C CYS A 18 5.28 3.92 -4.50
N ALA A 19 4.90 3.78 -3.23
CA ALA A 19 4.04 4.76 -2.58
C ALA A 19 4.71 6.11 -2.37
N THR A 20 6.02 6.15 -2.08
CA THR A 20 6.80 7.38 -1.96
C THR A 20 6.83 8.13 -3.29
N GLN A 21 7.13 7.44 -4.39
CA GLN A 21 7.11 8.03 -5.73
C GLN A 21 5.71 8.55 -6.12
N ALA A 22 4.65 7.83 -5.74
CA ALA A 22 3.28 8.26 -5.98
C ALA A 22 2.92 9.52 -5.16
N LEU A 23 3.34 9.57 -3.89
CA LEU A 23 3.13 10.72 -3.00
C LEU A 23 3.89 11.97 -3.46
N GLU A 24 5.07 11.83 -4.06
CA GLU A 24 5.84 12.95 -4.61
C GLU A 24 5.22 13.51 -5.90
N LYS A 25 4.56 12.65 -6.68
CA LYS A 25 4.03 13.00 -8.00
C LYS A 25 2.58 13.48 -7.98
N TYR A 26 1.78 13.01 -7.02
CA TYR A 26 0.33 13.22 -7.00
C TYR A 26 -0.12 13.83 -5.67
N ASN A 27 -1.02 14.83 -5.75
CA ASN A 27 -1.58 15.49 -4.58
C ASN A 27 -2.96 14.95 -4.17
N LEU A 28 -3.63 14.23 -5.07
CA LEU A 28 -4.96 13.66 -4.82
C LEU A 28 -4.82 12.20 -4.45
N GLU A 29 -5.43 11.80 -3.33
CA GLU A 29 -5.38 10.42 -2.79
C GLU A 29 -5.78 9.35 -3.82
N LYS A 30 -6.79 9.66 -4.65
CA LYS A 30 -7.23 8.79 -5.74
C LYS A 30 -6.15 8.53 -6.80
N ASP A 31 -5.31 9.53 -7.07
CA ASP A 31 -4.28 9.49 -8.10
C ASP A 31 -3.00 8.85 -7.56
N ILE A 32 -2.77 8.94 -6.24
CA ILE A 32 -1.74 8.18 -5.52
C ILE A 32 -2.08 6.68 -5.50
N MET A 33 -3.36 6.33 -5.34
CA MET A 33 -3.80 4.93 -5.26
C MET A 33 -3.64 4.16 -6.58
N ALA A 34 -3.79 4.84 -7.73
CA ALA A 34 -3.74 4.22 -9.05
C ALA A 34 -2.40 3.49 -9.36
N PRO A 35 -1.22 4.10 -9.21
CA PRO A 35 0.06 3.42 -9.42
C PRO A 35 0.28 2.29 -8.42
N ILE A 36 -0.10 2.47 -7.16
CA ILE A 36 0.05 1.45 -6.11
C ILE A 36 -0.77 0.20 -6.45
N LYS A 37 -2.03 0.37 -6.89
CA LYS A 37 -2.87 -0.76 -7.37
C LYS A 37 -2.30 -1.45 -8.60
N GLY A 38 -1.55 -0.72 -9.44
CA GLY A 38 -0.87 -1.24 -10.61
C GLY A 38 0.31 -2.17 -10.30
N PHE A 39 0.96 -2.00 -9.15
CA PHE A 39 2.06 -2.85 -8.67
C PHE A 39 1.57 -4.26 -8.30
N VAL A 40 0.28 -4.39 -7.97
CA VAL A 40 -0.30 -5.56 -7.33
C VAL A 40 -0.82 -6.63 -8.31
N LYS A 41 -0.40 -6.57 -9.57
CA LYS A 41 -0.96 -7.36 -10.67
C LYS A 41 -0.81 -8.88 -10.55
N TYR A 42 -0.14 -9.37 -9.51
CA TYR A 42 0.22 -10.78 -9.37
C TYR A 42 -0.74 -11.63 -8.53
N ASN A 43 -1.64 -11.03 -7.73
CA ASN A 43 -2.70 -11.78 -7.03
C ASN A 43 -3.99 -10.92 -6.88
N PRO A 44 -5.16 -11.41 -7.31
CA PRO A 44 -6.40 -10.63 -7.23
C PRO A 44 -6.86 -10.32 -5.80
N SER A 45 -7.54 -9.17 -5.66
CA SER A 45 -8.23 -8.62 -4.48
C SER A 45 -7.38 -7.88 -3.42
N TRP A 46 -6.57 -6.92 -3.84
CA TRP A 46 -5.95 -5.97 -2.90
C TRP A 46 -6.79 -4.71 -2.67
N HIS A 47 -6.90 -4.34 -1.39
CA HIS A 47 -7.49 -3.09 -0.95
C HIS A 47 -6.38 -2.11 -0.60
N CYS A 48 -6.46 -0.89 -1.15
CA CYS A 48 -5.52 0.19 -0.86
C CYS A 48 -6.31 1.36 -0.27
N ILE A 49 -5.85 1.87 0.86
CA ILE A 49 -6.42 3.02 1.57
C ILE A 49 -5.30 4.05 1.70
N VAL A 50 -5.54 5.28 1.27
CA VAL A 50 -4.61 6.40 1.38
C VAL A 50 -5.33 7.52 2.11
N GLY A 51 -4.72 8.06 3.16
CA GLY A 51 -5.28 9.19 3.89
C GLY A 51 -4.60 9.42 5.24
N ARG A 52 -4.99 10.48 5.94
CA ARG A 52 -4.41 10.86 7.24
C ARG A 52 -5.34 10.56 8.43
N ASN A 53 -6.64 10.51 8.19
CA ASN A 53 -7.67 10.38 9.24
C ASN A 53 -8.59 9.20 8.92
N PHE A 54 -8.15 7.99 9.26
CA PHE A 54 -8.94 6.78 9.11
C PHE A 54 -8.77 5.85 10.30
N SER A 55 -9.81 5.06 10.56
CA SER A 55 -9.77 3.90 11.44
C SER A 55 -10.26 2.71 10.63
N SER A 56 -9.49 1.63 10.60
CA SER A 56 -9.84 0.43 9.85
C SER A 56 -9.81 -0.80 10.76
N TYR A 57 -10.77 -1.69 10.57
CA TYR A 57 -10.77 -3.04 11.12
C TYR A 57 -10.96 -3.99 9.94
N VAL A 58 -9.90 -4.69 9.56
CA VAL A 58 -9.86 -5.53 8.36
C VAL A 58 -9.24 -6.87 8.67
N THR A 59 -9.75 -7.92 8.05
CA THR A 59 -9.10 -9.23 7.97
C THR A 59 -8.38 -9.33 6.63
N HIS A 60 -7.17 -9.88 6.64
CA HIS A 60 -6.36 -10.07 5.44
C HIS A 60 -5.82 -11.50 5.38
N GLU A 61 -5.41 -11.93 4.20
CA GLU A 61 -4.66 -13.16 4.05
C GLU A 61 -3.28 -13.02 4.69
N THR A 62 -2.74 -14.14 5.21
CA THR A 62 -1.36 -14.14 5.72
C THR A 62 -0.39 -13.82 4.60
N LYS A 63 0.70 -13.11 4.92
CA LYS A 63 1.73 -12.68 3.97
C LYS A 63 1.25 -11.70 2.89
N HIS A 64 0.14 -10.99 3.11
CA HIS A 64 -0.46 -10.06 2.14
C HIS A 64 -0.96 -8.76 2.80
N PHE A 65 -0.21 -8.22 3.76
CA PHE A 65 -0.59 -6.97 4.46
C PHE A 65 0.58 -6.03 4.70
N ILE A 66 0.34 -4.73 4.51
CA ILE A 66 1.30 -3.68 4.86
C ILE A 66 0.58 -2.40 5.27
N TYR A 67 1.11 -1.75 6.32
CA TYR A 67 0.67 -0.46 6.82
C TYR A 67 1.89 0.41 7.17
N PHE A 68 1.99 1.57 6.53
CA PHE A 68 3.08 2.54 6.68
C PHE A 68 2.57 3.98 6.65
#